data_AF-A0A9W8UZW2-F1
#
_entry.id   AF-A0A9W8UZW2-F1
#
_cell.length_a   1.000
_cell.length_b   1.000
_cell.length_c   1.000
_cell.angle_alpha   90.00
_cell.angle_beta   90.00
_cell.angle_gamma   90.00
#
_symmetry.space_group_name_H-M   'P 1'
#
loop_
_entity.id
_entity.type
_entity.pdbx_description
1 polymer ?
#
loop_
_entity_poly.entity_id
_entity_poly.type
_entity_poly.pdbx_seq_one_letter_code
_entity_poly.pdbx_strand_id
1 'polypeptide(L)'
;MPKNAEGEPANSIEIGRIDFPDYVPDAEGSAWMKRVHLYVGQHQRLTGEVKKLPKAMAVVRRRENGTVTGSGGESKEQGDNLEVVEIVKYKLMFSNRPEPVGTANAS
;
A
#
# COMPACT_ATOMS: atom_id res chain seq x y z
N MET A 1 -6.53 -9.52 3.81
CA MET A 1 -7.12 -9.35 2.47
C MET A 1 -8.29 -8.37 2.59
N PRO A 2 -8.43 -7.42 1.65
CA PRO A 2 -9.62 -6.57 1.61
C PRO A 2 -10.87 -7.46 1.53
N LYS A 3 -11.91 -7.09 2.27
CA LYS A 3 -13.19 -7.80 2.29
C LYS A 3 -14.24 -6.99 1.54
N ASN A 4 -15.15 -7.65 0.84
CA ASN A 4 -16.31 -6.99 0.23
C ASN A 4 -17.33 -6.58 1.32
N ALA A 5 -18.45 -5.98 0.91
CA ALA A 5 -19.51 -5.56 1.83
C ALA A 5 -20.11 -6.74 2.63
N GLU A 6 -19.95 -7.96 2.12
CA GLU A 6 -20.44 -9.22 2.70
C GLU A 6 -19.41 -9.89 3.62
N GLY A 7 -18.21 -9.32 3.80
CA GLY A 7 -17.17 -9.85 4.69
C GLY A 7 -16.33 -10.99 4.08
N GLU A 8 -16.60 -11.36 2.83
CA GLU A 8 -15.84 -12.32 2.04
C GLU A 8 -14.56 -11.66 1.49
N PRO A 9 -13.47 -12.44 1.29
CA PRO A 9 -12.29 -11.91 0.63
C PRO A 9 -12.69 -11.34 -0.75
N ALA A 10 -12.44 -10.05 -0.96
CA ALA A 10 -12.69 -9.43 -2.25
C ALA A 10 -11.87 -10.18 -3.31
N ASN A 11 -12.51 -10.55 -4.42
CA ASN A 11 -11.83 -11.21 -5.54
C ASN A 11 -10.68 -10.31 -6.02
N SER A 12 -9.45 -10.71 -5.71
CA SER A 12 -8.24 -10.00 -6.13
C SER A 12 -7.82 -10.51 -7.49
N ILE A 13 -7.56 -9.59 -8.43
CA ILE A 13 -6.96 -9.92 -9.72
C ILE A 13 -5.50 -9.50 -9.65
N GLU A 14 -4.59 -10.43 -9.99
CA GLU A 14 -3.18 -10.09 -10.15
C GLU A 14 -3.00 -9.20 -11.38
N ILE A 15 -2.55 -7.97 -11.16
CA ILE A 15 -2.33 -7.00 -12.24
C ILE A 15 -0.87 -6.94 -12.71
N GLY A 16 0.07 -7.43 -11.91
CA GLY A 16 1.50 -7.27 -12.16
C GLY A 16 2.39 -7.36 -10.92
N ARG A 17 3.64 -6.89 -11.06
CA ARG A 17 4.70 -7.01 -10.04
C ARG A 17 5.49 -5.71 -9.88
N ILE A 18 5.97 -5.46 -8.65
CA ILE A 18 6.87 -4.36 -8.31
C ILE A 18 8.26 -4.92 -8.03
N ASP A 19 9.28 -4.37 -8.68
CA ASP A 19 10.68 -4.75 -8.51
C ASP A 19 11.54 -3.54 -8.09
N PHE A 20 12.44 -3.75 -7.13
CA PHE A 20 13.45 -2.78 -6.69
C PHE A 20 14.84 -3.26 -7.16
N PRO A 21 15.23 -2.98 -8.42
CA PRO A 21 16.42 -3.57 -9.03
C PRO A 21 17.72 -3.19 -8.35
N ASP A 22 17.74 -2.05 -7.65
CA ASP A 22 18.91 -1.51 -6.97
C ASP A 22 18.90 -1.83 -5.46
N TYR A 23 17.92 -2.61 -4.98
CA TYR A 23 17.88 -3.04 -3.58
C TYR A 23 18.89 -4.16 -3.34
N VAL A 24 19.81 -3.91 -2.42
CA VAL A 24 20.79 -4.88 -1.94
C VAL A 24 20.54 -5.06 -0.44
N PRO A 25 20.30 -6.30 0.04
CA PRO A 25 20.20 -6.56 1.47
C PRO A 25 21.42 -6.02 2.22
N ASP A 26 21.22 -5.49 3.42
CA ASP A 26 22.26 -4.97 4.32
C ASP A 26 23.07 -3.75 3.83
N ALA A 27 22.79 -3.24 2.63
CA ALA A 27 23.37 -1.98 2.16
C ALA A 27 22.73 -0.78 2.88
N GLU A 28 23.57 0.12 3.41
CA GLU A 28 23.10 1.33 4.08
C GLU A 28 22.61 2.40 3.10
N GLY A 29 21.65 3.21 3.55
CA GLY A 29 21.17 4.39 2.83
C GLY A 29 19.96 4.16 1.93
N SER A 30 19.70 5.14 1.05
CA SER A 30 18.49 5.22 0.22
C SER A 30 18.78 5.20 -1.28
N ALA A 31 19.96 4.75 -1.71
CA ALA A 31 20.32 4.73 -3.13
C ALA A 31 19.35 3.88 -3.97
N TRP A 32 18.88 2.75 -3.40
CA TRP A 32 17.91 1.86 -4.03
C TRP A 32 16.55 2.51 -4.30
N MET A 33 16.21 3.59 -3.58
CA MET A 33 14.94 4.31 -3.75
C MET A 33 14.84 5.06 -5.08
N LYS A 34 15.95 5.26 -5.80
CA LYS A 34 15.99 6.02 -7.05
C LYS A 34 15.29 5.31 -8.21
N ARG A 35 15.07 4.00 -8.12
CA ARG A 35 14.47 3.22 -9.21
C ARG A 35 13.59 2.10 -8.69
N VAL A 36 12.34 2.10 -9.17
CA VAL A 36 11.39 1.01 -9.01
C VAL A 36 10.78 0.70 -10.39
N HIS A 37 10.56 -0.57 -10.69
CA HIS A 37 9.83 -0.99 -11.88
C HIS A 37 8.48 -1.57 -11.46
N LEU A 38 7.41 -1.12 -12.10
CA LEU A 38 6.11 -1.77 -12.05
C LEU A 38 5.85 -2.43 -13.41
N TYR A 39 5.77 -3.74 -13.42
CA TYR A 39 5.37 -4.51 -14.59
C TYR A 39 3.85 -4.72 -14.52
N VAL A 40 3.15 -4.37 -15.60
CA VAL A 40 1.69 -4.53 -15.71
C VAL A 40 1.38 -5.47 -16.87
N GLY A 41 0.67 -6.56 -16.57
CA GLY A 41 0.47 -7.66 -17.51
C GLY A 41 1.79 -8.18 -18.08
N GLN A 42 1.79 -8.56 -19.36
CA GLN A 42 2.96 -9.16 -20.03
C GLN A 42 3.80 -8.16 -20.85
N HIS A 43 3.32 -6.92 -21.05
CA HIS A 43 3.83 -6.06 -22.12
C HIS A 43 4.19 -4.63 -21.68
N GLN A 44 3.93 -4.24 -20.43
CA GLN A 44 4.17 -2.87 -19.98
C GLN A 44 5.07 -2.83 -18.76
N ARG A 45 6.03 -1.90 -18.76
CA ARG A 45 6.83 -1.51 -17.60
C ARG A 45 6.70 -0.01 -17.35
N LEU A 46 6.43 0.38 -16.12
CA LEU A 46 6.55 1.74 -15.65
C LEU A 46 7.81 1.86 -14.79
N THR A 47 8.66 2.83 -15.13
CA THR A 47 9.82 3.19 -14.32
C THR A 47 9.44 4.35 -13.40
N GLY A 48 9.70 4.18 -12.11
CA GLY A 48 9.38 5.14 -11.07
C GLY A 48 10.47 5.25 -10.03
N GLU A 49 10.15 5.94 -8.94
CA GLU A 49 11.05 6.14 -7.79
C GLU A 49 10.26 6.11 -6.47
N VAL A 50 10.94 5.79 -5.36
CA VAL A 50 10.39 5.93 -4.01
C VAL A 50 10.63 7.36 -3.53
N LYS A 51 9.56 8.06 -3.16
CA LYS A 51 9.65 9.41 -2.56
C LYS A 51 9.21 9.39 -1.12
N LYS A 52 10.02 10.03 -0.27
CA LYS A 52 9.58 10.42 1.07
C LYS A 52 8.51 11.50 0.95
N LEU A 53 7.44 11.36 1.72
CA LEU A 53 6.40 12.37 1.80
C LEU A 53 6.90 13.57 2.61
N PRO A 54 6.61 14.83 2.20
CA PRO A 54 6.93 16.01 3.01
C PRO A 54 6.30 15.97 4.40
N LYS A 55 5.10 15.38 4.49
CA LYS A 55 4.39 15.11 5.74
C LYS A 55 3.86 13.68 5.72
N ALA A 56 4.05 12.96 6.81
CA ALA A 56 3.50 11.62 6.96
C ALA A 56 1.96 11.66 6.91
N MET A 57 1.35 10.67 6.27
CA MET A 57 -0.10 10.55 6.12
C MET A 57 -0.63 9.43 7.01
N ALA A 58 -1.62 9.73 7.84
CA ALA A 58 -2.31 8.72 8.63
C ALA A 58 -3.45 8.12 7.81
N VAL A 59 -3.50 6.80 7.72
CA VAL A 59 -4.65 6.05 7.22
C VAL A 59 -5.56 5.79 8.41
N VAL A 60 -6.79 6.29 8.34
CA VAL A 60 -7.81 6.12 9.39
C VAL A 60 -8.91 5.21 8.89
N ARG A 61 -9.43 4.35 9.76
CA ARG A 61 -10.67 3.60 9.50
C ARG A 61 -11.68 3.84 10.61
N ARG A 62 -12.95 3.75 10.24
CA ARG A 62 -14.05 3.73 11.20
C ARG A 62 -14.10 2.35 11.85
N ARG A 63 -14.15 2.32 13.18
CA ARG A 63 -14.36 1.10 13.97
C ARG A 63 -15.84 0.97 14.31
N GLU A 64 -16.31 -0.27 14.40
CA GLU A 64 -17.64 -0.56 14.93
C GLU A 64 -17.72 -0.17 16.41
N ASN A 65 -18.81 0.52 16.76
CA ASN A 65 -19.05 0.95 18.13
C ASN A 65 -19.25 -0.26 19.04
N GLY A 66 -18.42 -0.35 20.06
CA GLY A 66 -18.49 -1.42 21.05
C GLY A 66 -19.41 -1.07 22.23
N THR A 67 -19.60 -2.06 23.11
CA THR A 67 -20.08 -1.80 24.46
C THR A 67 -18.86 -1.55 25.34
N VAL A 68 -18.84 -0.41 26.02
CA VAL A 68 -17.81 -0.04 27.00
C VAL A 68 -18.39 -0.24 28.39
N THR A 69 -17.71 -1.07 29.18
CA THR A 69 -18.05 -1.29 30.59
C THR A 69 -17.22 -0.35 31.45
N GLY A 70 -17.89 0.62 32.08
CA GLY A 70 -17.29 1.53 33.04
C GLY A 70 -17.76 1.24 34.47
N SER A 71 -17.30 2.04 35.43
CA SER A 71 -17.75 1.99 36.82
C SER A 71 -19.26 2.27 37.01
N GLY A 72 -19.93 2.81 36.00
CA GLY A 72 -21.38 3.06 35.96
C GLY A 72 -22.20 2.02 35.19
N GLY A 73 -21.61 0.89 34.81
CA GLY A 73 -22.26 -0.16 34.01
C GLY A 73 -21.86 -0.14 32.54
N GLU A 74 -22.58 -0.92 31.73
CA GLU A 74 -22.37 -1.02 30.29
C GLU A 74 -23.02 0.15 29.55
N SER A 75 -22.26 0.77 28.65
CA SER A 75 -22.74 1.82 27.76
C SER A 75 -22.28 1.56 26.34
N LYS A 76 -23.12 1.85 25.34
CA LYS A 76 -22.72 1.76 23.93
C LYS A 76 -21.91 2.99 23.55
N GLU A 77 -20.79 2.79 22.89
CA GLU A 77 -20.04 3.87 22.26
C GLU A 77 -20.94 4.60 21.25
N GLN A 78 -20.94 5.93 21.32
CA GLN A 78 -21.68 6.81 20.42
C GLN A 78 -20.71 7.72 19.67
N GLY A 79 -20.99 7.99 18.40
CA GLY A 79 -20.20 8.88 17.55
C GLY A 79 -19.30 8.18 16.53
N ASP A 80 -18.47 8.99 15.89
CA ASP A 80 -17.53 8.58 14.83
C ASP A 80 -16.22 8.06 15.45
N ASN A 81 -16.21 6.80 15.85
CA ASN A 81 -15.00 6.16 16.36
C ASN A 81 -14.03 5.85 15.22
N LEU A 82 -12.96 6.63 15.13
CA LEU A 82 -11.89 6.47 14.15
C LEU A 82 -10.64 5.92 14.83
N GLU A 83 -9.95 5.00 14.14
CA GLU A 83 -8.62 4.54 14.56
C GLU A 83 -7.61 4.70 13.43
N VAL A 84 -6.37 5.03 13.80
CA VAL A 84 -5.24 5.07 12.87
C VAL A 84 -4.74 3.65 12.67
N VAL A 85 -4.78 3.18 11.42
CA VAL A 85 -4.32 1.82 11.06
C VAL A 85 -2.93 1.80 10.47
N GLU A 86 -2.48 2.91 9.89
CA GLU A 86 -1.15 3.01 9.29
C GLU A 86 -0.66 4.46 9.21
N ILE A 87 0.66 4.66 9.25
CA ILE A 87 1.31 5.94 8.98
C ILE A 87 2.22 5.79 7.76
N VAL A 88 1.78 6.30 6.62
CA VAL A 88 2.52 6.26 5.36
C VAL A 88 3.54 7.39 5.35
N LYS A 89 4.82 7.04 5.18
CA LYS A 89 5.95 8.00 5.10
C LYS A 89 6.57 8.11 3.71
N TYR A 90 6.33 7.12 2.86
CA TYR A 90 6.91 7.00 1.53
C TYR A 90 5.84 6.60 0.52
N LYS A 91 6.05 6.95 -0.75
CA LYS A 91 5.20 6.54 -1.86
C LYS A 91 6.04 6.13 -3.07
N LEU A 92 5.49 5.23 -3.88
CA LEU A 92 6.01 4.96 -5.21
C LEU A 92 5.41 5.96 -6.20
N MET A 93 6.24 6.57 -7.03
CA MET A 93 5.82 7.54 -8.03
C MET A 93 6.22 7.05 -9.42
N PHE A 94 5.22 6.86 -10.29
CA PHE A 94 5.39 6.53 -11.71
C PHE A 94 4.87 7.70 -12.53
N SER A 95 5.77 8.62 -12.91
CA SER A 95 5.40 9.85 -13.64
C SER A 95 5.68 9.78 -15.14
N ASN A 96 6.42 8.76 -15.58
CA ASN A 96 6.81 8.57 -16.97
C ASN A 96 5.80 7.71 -17.71
N ARG A 97 5.80 7.81 -19.05
CA ARG A 97 4.96 6.96 -19.91
C ARG A 97 5.38 5.48 -19.75
N PRO A 98 4.43 4.53 -19.76
CA PRO A 98 4.76 3.12 -19.80
C PRO A 98 5.61 2.77 -21.03
N GLU A 99 6.58 1.91 -20.83
CA GLU A 99 7.46 1.38 -21.87
C GLU A 99 7.00 -0.02 -22.27
N PRO A 100 6.92 -0.34 -23.58
CA PRO A 100 6.71 -1.70 -24.03
C PRO A 100 7.87 -2.60 -23.58
N VAL A 101 7.56 -3.79 -23.07
CA VAL A 101 8.55 -4.83 -22.80
C VAL A 101 8.28 -6.06 -23.67
N GLY A 102 9.32 -6.58 -24.31
CA GLY A 102 9.26 -7.85 -25.02
C GLY A 102 9.31 -9.03 -24.04
N THR A 103 8.90 -10.22 -24.49
CA THR A 103 8.86 -11.48 -23.72
C THR A 103 10.25 -12.05 -23.33
N ALA A 104 11.32 -11.26 -23.38
CA ALA A 104 12.70 -11.72 -23.18
C ALA A 104 13.07 -12.09 -21.73
N ASN A 105 12.18 -11.85 -20.75
CA ASN A 105 12.41 -12.17 -19.33
C ASN A 105 11.44 -13.23 -18.77
N ALA A 106 10.88 -14.09 -19.63
CA ALA A 106 10.28 -15.35 -19.17
C ALA A 106 11.38 -16.43 -19.23
N SER A 107 12.16 -16.54 -18.15
CA SER A 107 13.00 -17.72 -17.88
C SER A 107 12.25 -18.65 -16.93
#